data_AF-A0A290Q3H9-F1
#
_entry.id   AF-A0A290Q3H9-F1
#
_cell.length_a   1.000
_cell.length_b   1.000
_cell.length_c   1.000
_cell.angle_alpha   90.00
_cell.angle_beta   90.00
_cell.angle_gamma   90.00
#
_symmetry.space_group_name_H-M   'P 1'
#
loop_
_entity.id
_entity.type
_entity.pdbx_description
1 polymer ?
#
loop_
_entity_poly.entity_id
_entity_poly.type
_entity_poly.pdbx_seq_one_letter_code
_entity_poly.pdbx_strand_id
1 'polypeptide(L)' 'MLELKQEISRLSLRERHELNAYMIRLRHERPEWRKMISKRMSEMDAGKKLTVAELENRLTKRG' A
#
# COMPACT_ATOMS: atom_id res chain seq x y z
N MET A 1 -12.18 9.19 12.46
CA MET A 1 -11.23 8.11 12.07
C MET A 1 -11.71 6.72 12.51
N LEU A 2 -12.27 6.56 13.72
CA LEU A 2 -12.77 5.28 14.22
C LEU A 2 -14.01 4.77 13.46
N GLU A 3 -14.96 5.68 13.18
CA GLU A 3 -16.20 5.38 12.44
C GLU A 3 -15.91 4.87 11.03
N LEU A 4 -14.99 5.53 10.32
CA LEU A 4 -14.58 5.11 8.97
C LEU A 4 -13.98 3.69 8.96
N LYS A 5 -13.19 3.34 9.98
CA LYS A 5 -12.64 1.99 10.13
C LYS A 5 -13.73 0.96 10.44
N GLN A 6 -14.75 1.33 11.21
CA GLN A 6 -15.90 0.47 11.50
C GLN A 6 -16.75 0.24 10.26
N GLU A 7 -16.99 1.27 9.45
CA GLU A 7 -17.72 1.15 8.18
C GLU A 7 -16.97 0.24 7.20
N ILE A 8 -15.65 0.41 7.06
CA ILE A 8 -14.81 -0.47 6.23
C ILE A 8 -14.83 -1.92 6.72
N SER A 9 -14.97 -2.13 8.04
CA SER A 9 -15.04 -3.47 8.62
C SER A 9 -16.37 -4.18 8.34
N ARG A 10 -17.43 -3.41 8.06
CA ARG A 10 -18.75 -3.94 7.66
C ARG A 10 -18.84 -4.27 6.18
N LEU A 11 -17.88 -3.82 5.37
CA LEU A 11 -17.80 -4.14 3.94
C LEU A 11 -17.42 -5.62 3.73
N SER A 12 -18.07 -6.23 2.73
CA SER A 12 -17.73 -7.56 2.24
C SER A 12 -16.31 -7.59 1.68
N LEU A 13 -15.74 -8.79 1.51
CA LEU A 13 -14.39 -8.96 0.96
C LEU A 13 -14.26 -8.29 -0.41
N ARG A 14 -15.29 -8.43 -1.26
CA ARG A 14 -15.34 -7.84 -2.60
C ARG A 14 -15.31 -6.31 -2.55
N GLU A 15 -16.11 -5.70 -1.70
CA GLU A 15 -16.17 -4.25 -1.53
C GLU A 15 -14.88 -3.70 -0.94
N ARG A 16 -14.22 -4.42 -0.03
CA ARG A 16 -12.87 -4.06 0.44
C ARG A 16 -11.82 -4.10 -0.66
N HIS A 17 -11.90 -5.07 -1.57
CA HIS A 17 -11.00 -5.12 -2.74
C HIS A 17 -11.24 -3.94 -3.69
N GLU A 18 -12.49 -3.60 -3.96
CA GLU A 18 -12.85 -2.45 -4.80
C GLU A 18 -12.44 -1.12 -4.17
N LEU A 19 -12.65 -0.95 -2.86
CA LEU A 19 -12.23 0.22 -2.11
C LEU A 19 -10.70 0.37 -2.11
N ASN A 20 -9.96 -0.73 -1.92
CA ASN A 20 -8.49 -0.72 -2.01
C ASN A 20 -8.02 -0.34 -3.42
N ALA A 21 -8.63 -0.90 -4.46
CA ALA A 21 -8.31 -0.55 -5.84
C ALA A 21 -8.57 0.94 -6.11
N TYR A 22 -9.68 1.48 -5.61
CA TYR A 22 -10.02 2.89 -5.71
C TYR A 22 -9.02 3.78 -4.94
N MET A 23 -8.69 3.43 -3.70
CA MET A 23 -7.68 4.14 -2.91
C MET A 23 -6.31 4.14 -3.58
N ILE A 24 -5.92 3.03 -4.20
CA ILE A 24 -4.69 2.92 -4.98
C ILE A 24 -4.73 3.91 -6.16
N ARG A 25 -5.84 3.99 -6.91
CA ARG A 25 -5.99 4.97 -8.01
C ARG A 25 -5.93 6.41 -7.50
N LEU A 26 -6.63 6.71 -6.40
CA LEU A 26 -6.65 8.05 -5.80
C LEU A 26 -5.27 8.48 -5.29
N ARG A 27 -4.46 7.52 -4.85
CA ARG A 27 -3.06 7.75 -4.49
C ARG A 27 -2.19 8.03 -5.73
N HIS A 28 -2.48 7.38 -6.87
CA HIS A 28 -1.77 7.59 -8.14
C HIS A 28 -1.93 8.99 -8.75
N GLU A 29 -3.01 9.70 -8.43
CA GLU A 29 -3.27 11.04 -8.95
C GLU A 29 -2.44 12.13 -8.25
N ARG A 30 -1.87 11.84 -7.08
CA ARG A 30 -1.09 12.83 -6.34
C ARG A 30 0.33 13.00 -6.91
N PRO A 31 0.81 14.22 -7.14
CA PRO A 31 2.16 14.48 -7.66
C PRO A 31 3.27 13.87 -6.78
N GLU A 32 3.08 13.87 -5.46
CA GLU A 32 4.03 13.28 -4.51
C GLU A 32 4.16 11.76 -4.63
N TRP A 33 3.07 11.08 -4.99
CA TRP A 33 3.10 9.64 -5.21
C TRP A 33 3.89 9.29 -6.48
N ARG A 34 3.75 10.07 -7.55
CA ARG A 34 4.55 9.88 -8.77
C ARG A 34 6.05 9.99 -8.49
N LYS A 35 6.47 10.98 -7.71
CA LYS A 35 7.87 11.13 -7.28
C LYS A 35 8.34 9.96 -6.44
N MET A 36 7.52 9.53 -5.47
CA MET A 36 7.83 8.39 -4.60
C MET A 36 7.98 7.09 -5.39
N ILE A 37 7.08 6.82 -6.33
CA ILE A 37 7.12 5.63 -7.17
C ILE A 37 8.28 5.68 -8.16
N SER A 38 8.55 6.82 -8.80
CA SER A 38 9.72 6.97 -9.67
C SER A 38 11.01 6.65 -8.91
N LYS A 39 11.19 7.20 -7.70
CA LYS A 39 12.32 6.88 -6.84
C LYS A 39 12.38 5.38 -6.48
N ARG A 40 11.24 4.79 -6.12
CA ARG A 40 11.17 3.37 -5.75
C ARG A 40 11.44 2.43 -6.92
N MET A 41 11.02 2.79 -8.13
CA MET A 41 11.35 2.06 -9.35
C MET A 41 12.84 2.17 -9.67
N SER A 42 13.44 3.37 -9.58
CA SER A 42 14.90 3.53 -9.71
C SER A 42 15.68 2.71 -8.68
N GLU A 43 15.21 2.64 -7.43
CA GLU A 43 15.82 1.80 -6.39
C GLU A 43 15.69 0.30 -6.72
N MET A 44 14.55 -0.12 -7.27
CA MET A 44 14.31 -1.50 -7.69
C MET A 44 15.18 -1.89 -8.91
N ASP A 45 15.29 -1.01 -9.89
CA ASP A 45 16.17 -1.15 -11.06
C ASP A 45 17.65 -1.19 -10.64
N ALA A 46 18.03 -0.39 -9.64
CA ALA A 46 19.34 -0.41 -9.01
C ALA A 46 19.57 -1.65 -8.11
N GLY A 47 18.64 -2.61 -8.09
CA GLY A 47 18.78 -3.87 -7.36
C GLY A 47 18.45 -3.80 -5.87
N LYS A 48 17.97 -2.66 -5.34
CA LYS A 48 17.46 -2.57 -3.95
C LYS A 48 16.06 -3.19 -3.87
N LYS A 49 16.02 -4.52 -3.87
CA LYS A 49 14.80 -5.31 -3.69
C LYS A 49 14.68 -5.70 -2.21
N LEU A 50 13.47 -5.65 -1.67
CA LEU A 50 13.17 -6.34 -0.42
C LEU A 50 12.81 -7.78 -0.77
N THR A 51 13.54 -8.73 -0.21
CA THR A 51 13.17 -10.15 -0.25
C THR A 51 11.89 -10.38 0.54
N VAL A 52 11.15 -11.44 0.21
CA VAL A 52 9.95 -11.85 0.95
C VAL A 52 10.27 -12.07 2.43
N ALA A 53 11.45 -12.65 2.73
CA ALA A 53 11.94 -12.84 4.09
C ALA A 53 12.17 -11.51 4.85
N GLU A 54 12.73 -10.49 4.20
CA GLU A 54 12.88 -9.16 4.81
C GLU A 54 11.55 -8.45 5.02
N LEU A 55 10.58 -8.70 4.13
CA LEU A 55 9.23 -8.16 4.26
C LEU A 55 8.51 -8.77 5.46
N GLU A 56 8.56 -10.09 5.60
CA GLU A 56 8.01 -10.82 6.74
C GLU A 56 8.61 -10.31 8.06
N ASN A 57 9.94 -10.24 8.14
CA ASN A 57 10.64 -9.80 9.34
C ASN A 57 10.29 -8.36 9.76
N ARG A 58 9.95 -7.48 8.80
CA ARG A 58 9.45 -6.12 9.09
C ARG A 58 8.01 -6.08 9.56
N LEU A 59 7.17 -6.98 9.07
CA LEU A 59 5.77 -7.08 9.50
C LEU A 59 5.68 -7.65 10.92
N THR A 60 6.50 -8.65 11.25
CA THR A 60 6.53 -9.25 12.59
C THR A 60 7.08 -8.29 13.65
N LYS A 61 8.05 -7.42 13.31
CA LYS A 61 8.60 -6.39 14.22
C LYS A 61 7.66 -5.21 14.51
N ARG A 62 6.53 -5.12 13.81
CA ARG A 62 5.50 -4.09 14.01
C ARG A 62 4.29 -4.60 14.81
N GLY A 63 4.32 -5.88 15.22
CA GLY A 63 3.35 -6.51 16.11
C GLY A 63 3.77 -6.40 17.57
#